data_AF-A0A918IGN8-F1
#
_entry.id   AF-A0A918IGN8-F1
#
_cell.length_a   1.000
_cell.length_b   1.000
_cell.length_c   1.000
_cell.angle_alpha   90.00
_cell.angle_beta   90.00
_cell.angle_gamma   90.00
#
_symmetry.space_group_name_H-M   'P 1'
#
loop_
_entity.id
_entity.type
_entity.pdbx_description
1 polymer ?
#
loop_
_entity_poly.entity_id
_entity_poly.type
_entity_poly.pdbx_seq_one_letter_code
_entity_poly.pdbx_strand_id
1 'polypeptide(L)'
;MNAITALVQGWAVEGASFVRHTLPWQSACCVLFIGGVMKTLSERSRRKTLLAITTQAPPGTVVTQEGGMGGPKMLIQVGGGSVSLPERDS
;
A
#
# COMPACT_ATOMS: atom_id res chain seq x y z
N MET A 1 -43.15 34.48 -1.47
CA MET A 1 -41.90 33.77 -1.09
C MET A 1 -41.72 33.97 0.40
N ASN A 2 -41.80 32.89 1.17
CA ASN A 2 -41.98 32.97 2.62
C ASN A 2 -40.60 32.92 3.32
N ALA A 3 -40.41 33.68 4.40
CA ALA A 3 -39.13 33.77 5.12
C ALA A 3 -38.58 32.40 5.59
N ILE A 4 -39.48 31.46 5.87
CA ILE A 4 -39.16 30.08 6.24
C ILE A 4 -38.42 29.35 5.10
N THR A 5 -38.82 29.59 3.84
CA THR A 5 -38.19 28.97 2.68
C THR A 5 -36.76 29.49 2.46
N ALA A 6 -36.52 30.77 2.74
CA ALA A 6 -35.18 31.37 2.64
C ALA A 6 -34.23 30.85 3.74
N LEU A 7 -34.72 30.67 4.98
CA LEU A 7 -33.95 30.10 6.08
C LEU A 7 -33.54 28.64 5.81
N VAL A 8 -34.46 27.81 5.32
CA VAL A 8 -34.16 26.41 4.98
C VAL A 8 -33.12 26.31 3.86
N GLN A 9 -33.18 27.19 2.85
CA GLN A 9 -32.20 27.20 1.77
C GLN A 9 -30.84 27.74 2.22
N GLY A 10 -30.78 28.74 3.10
CA GLY A 10 -29.51 29.23 3.67
C GLY A 10 -28.74 28.15 4.44
N TRP A 11 -29.44 27.40 5.29
CA TRP A 11 -28.84 26.29 6.06
C TRP A 11 -28.39 25.13 5.17
N ALA A 12 -29.16 24.80 4.13
CA ALA A 12 -28.80 23.76 3.18
C ALA A 12 -27.55 24.13 2.36
N VAL A 13 -27.37 25.41 1.99
CA VAL A 13 -26.21 25.89 1.22
C VAL A 13 -24.94 25.93 2.07
N GLU A 14 -25.02 26.35 3.34
CA GLU A 14 -23.87 26.35 4.25
C GLU A 14 -23.45 24.92 4.64
N GLY A 15 -24.40 24.04 4.95
CA GLY A 15 -24.13 22.63 5.22
C GLY A 15 -23.54 21.90 4.00
N ALA A 16 -24.07 22.16 2.80
CA ALA A 16 -23.56 21.55 1.57
C ALA A 16 -22.13 22.00 1.23
N SER A 17 -21.75 23.23 1.56
CA SER A 17 -20.40 23.74 1.33
C SER A 17 -19.38 23.10 2.27
N PHE A 18 -19.72 22.94 3.55
CA PHE A 18 -18.88 22.23 4.52
C PHE A 18 -18.71 20.74 4.16
N VAL A 19 -19.79 20.08 3.74
CA VAL A 19 -19.77 18.69 3.27
C VAL A 19 -18.93 18.53 2.00
N ARG A 20 -19.00 19.49 1.06
CA ARG A 20 -18.19 19.49 -0.18
C ARG A 20 -16.69 19.55 0.06
N HIS A 21 -16.24 20.22 1.13
CA HIS A 21 -14.82 20.35 1.43
C HIS A 21 -14.30 19.27 2.39
N THR A 22 -15.16 18.69 3.23
CA THR A 22 -14.77 17.65 4.19
C THR A 22 -14.73 16.23 3.61
N LEU A 23 -15.59 15.92 2.64
CA LEU A 23 -15.56 14.63 1.95
C LEU A 23 -14.26 14.34 1.16
N PRO A 24 -13.68 15.29 0.39
CA PRO A 24 -12.53 14.98 -0.46
C PRO A 24 -11.25 14.65 0.32
N TRP A 25 -10.94 15.37 1.41
CA TRP A 25 -9.73 15.07 2.20
C TRP A 25 -9.88 13.77 2.99
N GLN A 26 -11.07 13.46 3.50
CA GLN A 26 -11.35 12.17 4.14
C GLN A 26 -11.20 11.01 3.15
N SER A 27 -11.74 11.18 1.93
CA SER A 27 -11.58 10.19 0.86
C SER A 27 -10.11 10.00 0.50
N ALA A 28 -9.34 11.08 0.37
CA ALA A 28 -7.90 11.01 0.12
C ALA A 28 -7.16 10.28 1.25
N CYS A 29 -7.47 10.58 2.52
CA CYS A 29 -6.92 9.87 3.68
C CYS A 29 -7.23 8.38 3.65
N CYS A 30 -8.47 8.00 3.31
CA CYS A 30 -8.86 6.60 3.18
C CYS A 30 -8.07 5.88 2.08
N VAL A 31 -7.90 6.50 0.91
CA VAL A 31 -7.12 5.91 -0.20
C VAL A 31 -5.65 5.73 0.20
N LEU A 32 -5.04 6.73 0.84
CA LEU A 32 -3.67 6.63 1.33
C LEU A 32 -3.52 5.54 2.40
N PHE A 33 -4.48 5.45 3.33
CA PHE A 33 -4.49 4.44 4.37
C PHE A 33 -4.61 3.03 3.76
N ILE A 34 -5.57 2.81 2.86
CA ILE A 34 -5.75 1.52 2.16
C ILE A 34 -4.49 1.17 1.37
N GLY A 35 -3.92 2.11 0.63
CA GLY A 35 -2.67 1.90 -0.12
C GLY A 35 -1.51 1.50 0.81
N GLY A 36 -1.37 2.17 1.95
CA GLY A 36 -0.37 1.85 2.97
C GLY A 36 -0.58 0.47 3.60
N VAL A 37 -1.82 0.11 3.93
CA VAL A 37 -2.17 -1.22 4.46
C VAL A 37 -1.87 -2.31 3.43
N MET A 38 -2.31 -2.13 2.18
CA MET A 38 -2.07 -3.08 1.10
C MET A 38 -0.58 -3.30 0.84
N LYS A 39 0.22 -2.22 0.86
CA LYS A 39 1.68 -2.29 0.77
C LYS A 39 2.28 -3.09 1.92
N THR A 40 1.85 -2.81 3.16
CA THR A 40 2.32 -3.50 4.37
C THR A 40 1.97 -4.99 4.36
N LEU A 41 0.75 -5.33 3.94
CA LEU A 41 0.30 -6.72 3.80
C LEU A 41 1.08 -7.46 2.71
N SER A 42 1.32 -6.80 1.57
CA SER A 42 2.11 -7.36 0.46
C SER A 42 3.54 -7.67 0.90
N GLU A 43 4.17 -6.75 1.63
CA GLU A 43 5.52 -6.93 2.17
C GLU A 43 5.57 -8.06 3.21
N ARG A 44 4.56 -8.14 4.10
CA ARG A 44 4.45 -9.23 5.09
C ARG A 44 4.26 -10.59 4.43
N SER A 45 3.36 -10.68 3.44
CA SER A 45 3.13 -11.90 2.67
C SER A 45 4.42 -12.36 1.99
N ARG A 46 5.11 -11.43 1.32
CA ARG A 46 6.40 -11.66 0.71
C ARG A 46 7.44 -12.21 1.69
N ARG A 47 7.61 -11.59 2.85
CA ARG A 47 8.54 -12.07 3.89
C ARG A 47 8.22 -13.48 4.36
N LYS A 48 6.93 -13.81 4.56
CA LYS A 48 6.50 -15.16 4.94
C LYS A 48 6.81 -16.20 3.88
N THR A 49 6.53 -15.90 2.61
CA THR A 49 6.83 -16.80 1.49
C THR A 49 8.32 -17.05 1.37
N LEU A 50 9.12 -15.99 1.47
CA LEU A 50 10.57 -16.08 1.39
C LEU A 50 11.14 -16.93 2.54
N LEU A 51 10.67 -16.71 3.77
CA LEU A 51 11.04 -17.56 4.92
C LEU A 51 10.66 -19.03 4.68
N ALA A 52 9.44 -19.30 4.24
CA ALA A 52 8.97 -20.65 3.96
C ALA A 52 9.82 -21.36 2.88
N ILE A 53 10.23 -20.64 1.84
CA ILE A 53 11.10 -21.20 0.80
C ILE A 53 12.50 -21.45 1.38
N THR A 54 13.07 -20.49 2.11
CA THR A 54 14.42 -20.67 2.68
C THR A 54 14.52 -21.79 3.70
N THR A 55 13.43 -22.15 4.39
CA THR A 55 13.42 -23.26 5.36
C THR A 55 13.18 -24.62 4.72
N GLN A 56 12.47 -24.68 3.60
CA GLN A 56 12.11 -25.94 2.94
C GLN A 56 13.01 -26.30 1.75
N ALA A 57 13.66 -25.32 1.12
CA ALA A 57 14.45 -25.55 -0.07
C ALA A 57 15.82 -26.19 0.27
N PRO A 58 16.31 -27.12 -0.58
CA PRO A 58 17.67 -27.64 -0.48
C PRO A 58 18.73 -26.53 -0.61
N PRO A 59 19.90 -26.67 0.04
CA PRO A 59 21.04 -25.78 -0.18
C PRO A 59 21.44 -25.70 -1.67
N GLY A 60 21.81 -24.51 -2.13
CA GLY A 60 22.12 -24.21 -3.53
C GLY A 60 20.93 -23.71 -4.35
N THR A 61 19.70 -23.79 -3.83
CA THR A 61 18.51 -23.27 -4.51
C THR A 61 18.57 -21.76 -4.68
N VAL A 62 18.37 -21.26 -5.90
CA VAL A 62 18.29 -19.83 -6.20
C VAL A 62 16.82 -19.43 -6.37
N VAL A 63 16.37 -18.52 -5.53
CA VAL A 63 15.02 -17.97 -5.53
C VAL A 63 15.07 -16.56 -6.10
N THR A 64 14.45 -16.38 -7.26
CA THR A 64 14.25 -15.05 -7.85
C THR A 64 12.83 -14.60 -7.59
N GLN A 65 12.68 -13.47 -6.91
CA GLN A 65 11.39 -12.83 -6.72
C GLN A 65 11.37 -11.51 -7.47
N GLU A 66 10.51 -11.42 -8.48
CA GLU A 66 10.31 -10.18 -9.24
C GLU A 66 9.77 -9.04 -8.37
N GLY A 67 10.07 -7.81 -8.78
CA GLY A 67 9.59 -6.61 -8.11
C GLY A 67 8.08 -6.44 -8.25
N GLY A 68 7.47 -5.75 -7.28
CA GLY A 68 6.04 -5.45 -7.33
C GLY A 68 5.59 -4.59 -6.15
N MET A 69 4.28 -4.56 -5.90
CA MET A 69 3.68 -3.73 -4.83
C MET A 69 4.26 -4.03 -3.43
N GLY A 70 4.78 -5.24 -3.21
CA GLY A 70 5.45 -5.67 -1.99
C GLY A 70 6.96 -5.38 -1.91
N GLY A 71 7.53 -4.63 -2.86
CA GLY A 71 8.92 -4.14 -2.83
C GLY A 71 9.77 -4.51 -4.06
N PRO A 72 11.06 -4.17 -4.03
CA PRO A 72 11.98 -4.35 -5.17
C PRO A 72 12.28 -5.83 -5.42
N LYS A 73 12.78 -6.15 -6.61
CA LYS A 73 13.24 -7.50 -6.97
C LYS A 73 14.25 -8.03 -5.93
N MET A 74 14.16 -9.31 -5.57
CA MET A 74 15.14 -9.99 -4.71
C MET A 74 15.64 -11.27 -5.37
N LEU A 75 16.92 -11.55 -5.14
CA LEU A 75 17.56 -12.82 -5.47
C LEU A 75 18.16 -13.38 -4.18
N ILE A 76 17.83 -14.63 -3.85
CA ILE A 76 18.32 -15.29 -2.64
C ILE A 76 18.83 -16.68 -2.99
N GLN A 77 20.01 -17.02 -2.51
CA GLN A 77 20.54 -18.37 -2.57
C GLN A 77 20.42 -19.03 -1.19
N VAL A 78 19.71 -20.16 -1.14
CA VAL A 78 19.49 -20.92 0.09
C VAL A 78 20.76 -21.70 0.43
N GLY A 79 21.26 -21.56 1.67
CA GLY A 79 22.41 -22.32 2.17
C GLY A 79 23.79 -21.90 1.63
N GLY A 80 23.90 -20.80 0.88
CA GLY A 80 25.15 -20.36 0.23
C GLY A 80 25.99 -19.31 0.99
N GLY A 81 25.55 -18.83 2.15
CA GLY A 81 26.12 -17.61 2.74
C GLY A 81 25.69 -16.35 1.98
N SER A 82 26.00 -15.18 2.53
CA SER A 82 25.57 -13.87 2.01
C SER A 82 26.01 -13.67 0.55
N VAL A 83 25.09 -13.85 -0.39
CA VAL A 83 25.29 -13.40 -1.77
C VAL A 83 25.10 -11.89 -1.78
N SER A 84 26.21 -11.17 -1.93
CA SER A 84 26.24 -9.75 -2.29
C SER A 84 25.42 -9.59 -3.57
N LEU A 85 24.35 -8.79 -3.52
CA LEU A 85 23.66 -8.35 -4.72
C LEU A 85 24.71 -7.74 -5.67
N PRO A 86 24.76 -8.14 -6.95
CA PRO A 86 25.63 -7.48 -7.91
C PRO A 86 25.23 -6.00 -7.97
N GLU A 87 26.17 -5.16 -7.57
CA GLU A 87 26.17 -3.75 -7.90
C GLU A 87 26.22 -3.64 -9.44
N ARG A 88 25.44 -2.69 -10.00
CA ARG A 88 25.34 -2.30 -11.42
C ARG A 88 24.48 -3.20 -12.33
N ASP A 89 23.69 -2.68 -13.28
CA ASP A 89 23.94 -1.53 -14.15
C ASP A 89 22.72 -0.60 -14.37
N SER A 90 23.04 0.71 -14.40
CA SER A 90 22.42 1.87 -15.08
C SER A 90 20.90 1.96 -15.26
#